data_AF-A0ABD1NL59-F1
#
_entry.id   AF-A0ABD1NL59-F1
#
_cell.length_a   1.000
_cell.length_b   1.000
_cell.length_c   1.000
_cell.angle_alpha   90.00
_cell.angle_beta   90.00
_cell.angle_gamma   90.00
#
_symmetry.space_group_name_H-M   'P 1'
#
loop_
_entity.id
_entity.type
_entity.pdbx_description
1 polymer ?
#
loop_
_entity_poly.entity_id
_entity_poly.type
_entity_poly.pdbx_seq_one_letter_code
_entity_poly.pdbx_strand_id
1 'polypeptide(L)' 'MIIFQTKHNILMNLFHMLDVTGVFGGSLFSVMYNFLIISSLIKETTENESANKDCKFGQKKEIYNIVASHGYFG' A
#
# COMPACT_ATOMS: atom_id res chain seq x y z
N MET A 1 7.70 27.27 3.64
CA MET A 1 8.81 26.35 4.02
C MET A 1 10.14 27.06 4.21
N ILE A 2 10.69 27.82 3.25
CA ILE A 2 12.07 28.38 3.35
C ILE A 2 12.25 29.31 4.55
N ILE A 3 11.33 30.27 4.78
CA ILE A 3 11.40 31.17 5.95
C ILE A 3 11.28 30.41 7.29
N PHE A 4 10.52 29.30 7.29
CA PHE A 4 10.36 28.46 8.47
C PHE A 4 11.64 27.65 8.73
N GLN A 5 12.29 27.16 7.68
CA GLN A 5 13.60 26.53 7.77
C GLN A 5 14.67 27.49 8.28
N THR A 6 14.74 28.72 7.75
CA THR A 6 15.76 29.70 8.18
C THR A 6 15.54 30.20 9.61
N LYS A 7 14.29 30.26 10.09
CA LYS A 7 13.97 30.69 11.47
C LYS A 7 13.95 29.57 12.51
N HIS A 8 13.62 28.34 12.13
CA HIS A 8 13.34 27.25 13.07
C HIS A 8 14.16 25.97 12.81
N ASN A 9 14.98 25.93 11.75
CA ASN A 9 15.79 24.76 11.36
C ASN A 9 14.98 23.45 11.34
N ILE A 10 13.76 23.51 10.79
CA ILE A 10 12.77 22.43 10.91
C ILE A 10 13.26 21.09 10.35
N LEU A 11 14.12 21.08 9.31
CA LEU A 11 14.69 19.85 8.75
C LEU A 11 15.53 19.05 9.76
N MET A 12 16.07 19.70 10.79
CA MET A 12 16.84 19.04 11.85
C MET A 12 15.99 18.78 13.10
N ASN A 13 14.69 19.11 13.09
CA ASN A 13 13.79 18.84 14.20
C ASN A 13 13.33 17.37 14.18
N LEU A 14 13.45 16.67 15.31
CA LEU A 14 13.04 15.28 15.47
C LEU A 14 11.57 15.05 15.09
N PHE A 15 10.65 15.91 15.50
CA PHE A 15 9.22 15.74 15.18
C PHE A 15 8.95 15.84 13.69
N HIS A 16 9.66 16.72 12.99
CA HIS A 16 9.54 16.83 11.54
C HIS A 16 10.12 15.59 10.85
N MET A 17 11.26 15.07 11.31
CA MET A 17 11.82 13.83 10.77
C MET A 17 10.89 12.64 10.99
N LEU A 18 10.27 12.51 12.17
CA LEU A 18 9.29 11.47 12.46
C LEU A 18 8.06 11.57 11.54
N ASP A 19 7.54 12.77 11.33
CA ASP A 19 6.38 13.00 10.45
C ASP A 19 6.71 12.64 9.00
N VAL A 20 7.88 13.08 8.51
CA VAL A 20 8.40 12.72 7.18
C VAL A 20 8.52 11.19 7.05
N THR A 21 9.13 10.50 8.02
CA THR A 21 9.20 9.03 8.02
C THR A 21 7.80 8.39 8.03
N GLY A 22 6.84 8.96 8.75
CA GLY A 22 5.45 8.50 8.77
C GLY A 22 4.77 8.60 7.39
N VAL A 23 4.91 9.75 6.71
CA VAL A 23 4.33 9.96 5.38
C VAL A 23 4.98 9.04 4.33
N PHE A 24 6.32 8.96 4.33
CA PHE A 24 7.04 8.06 3.42
C PHE A 24 6.75 6.58 3.72
N GLY A 25 6.76 6.17 4.99
CA GLY A 25 6.41 4.81 5.38
C GLY A 25 4.97 4.44 5.03
N GLY A 26 4.00 5.33 5.31
CA GLY A 26 2.59 5.11 4.99
C GLY A 26 2.34 4.95 3.50
N SER A 27 2.94 5.81 2.67
CA SER A 27 2.83 5.70 1.21
C SER A 27 3.50 4.41 0.67
N LEU A 28 4.68 4.07 1.19
CA LEU A 28 5.39 2.83 0.83
C LEU A 28 4.56 1.59 1.18
N PHE A 29 4.04 1.51 2.42
CA PHE A 29 3.24 0.38 2.86
C PHE A 29 1.88 0.31 2.15
N SER A 30 1.27 1.44 1.80
CA SER A 30 0.04 1.48 1.00
C SER A 30 0.24 0.85 -0.38
N VAL A 31 1.32 1.22 -1.08
CA VAL A 31 1.65 0.62 -2.39
C VAL A 31 2.00 -0.85 -2.25
N MET A 32 2.84 -1.21 -1.27
CA MET A 32 3.26 -2.59 -1.03
C MET A 32 2.09 -3.51 -0.72
N TYR A 33 1.18 -3.10 0.16
CA TYR A 33 0.00 -3.86 0.53
C TYR A 33 -0.91 -4.11 -0.68
N ASN A 34 -1.22 -3.06 -1.45
CA ASN A 34 -2.03 -3.18 -2.65
C ASN A 34 -1.36 -4.07 -3.71
N PHE A 35 -0.04 -3.95 -3.88
CA PHE A 35 0.72 -4.78 -4.81
C PHE A 35 0.62 -6.27 -4.45
N LEU A 36 0.81 -6.63 -3.18
CA LEU A 36 0.74 -8.03 -2.72
C LEU A 36 -0.66 -8.65 -2.88
N ILE A 37 -1.71 -7.85 -2.74
CA ILE A 37 -3.09 -8.30 -2.97
C ILE A 37 -3.33 -8.50 -4.46
N ILE A 38 -2.97 -7.53 -5.29
CA ILE A 38 -3.21 -7.59 -6.75
C ILE A 38 -2.41 -8.74 -7.39
N SER A 39 -1.17 -8.98 -6.94
CA SER A 39 -0.32 -10.04 -7.47
C SER A 39 -0.79 -11.46 -7.12
N SER A 40 -1.65 -11.60 -6.12
CA SER A 40 -2.14 -12.87 -5.60
C SER A 40 -3.65 -13.07 -5.79
N LEU A 41 -4.30 -12.23 -6.61
CA LEU A 41 -5.72 -12.35 -6.92
C LEU A 41 -6.04 -13.74 -7.50
N ILE A 42 -7.11 -14.34 -6.99
CA ILE A 42 -7.66 -15.59 -7.51
C ILE A 42 -8.51 -15.23 -8.73
N LYS A 43 -7.97 -15.47 -9.92
CA LYS A 43 -8.63 -15.11 -11.19
C LYS A 43 -9.77 -16.08 -11.51
N GLU A 44 -10.98 -15.56 -11.63
CA GLU A 44 -12.17 -16.30 -12.09
C GLU A 44 -12.73 -15.71 -13.41
N THR A 45 -12.33 -14.49 -13.81
CA THR A 45 -12.66 -13.87 -15.11
C THR A 45 -11.75 -14.28 -16.27
N THR A 46 -12.27 -14.08 -17.49
CA THR A 46 -11.50 -14.19 -18.74
C THR A 46 -10.61 -12.96 -18.98
N GLU A 47 -9.59 -13.08 -19.84
CA GLU A 47 -8.60 -12.02 -20.11
C GLU A 47 -9.19 -10.71 -20.64
N ASN A 48 -10.35 -10.78 -21.31
CA ASN A 48 -11.00 -9.61 -21.89
C ASN A 48 -11.92 -8.88 -20.90
N GLU A 49 -11.98 -9.31 -19.65
CA GLU A 49 -12.81 -8.72 -18.61
C GLU A 49 -11.95 -8.22 -17.43
N SER A 50 -12.44 -7.19 -16.74
CA SER A 50 -11.77 -6.70 -15.52
C SER A 50 -11.82 -7.76 -14.42
N ALA A 51 -10.66 -8.00 -13.78
CA ALA A 51 -10.56 -8.84 -12.59
C ALA A 51 -11.44 -8.34 -11.42
N ASN A 52 -11.85 -7.06 -11.41
CA ASN A 52 -12.75 -6.53 -10.40
C ASN A 52 -14.15 -7.16 -10.45
N LYS A 53 -14.55 -7.77 -11.58
CA LYS A 53 -15.85 -8.45 -11.69
C LYS A 53 -15.94 -9.69 -10.79
N ASP A 54 -14.80 -10.29 -10.45
CA ASP A 54 -14.72 -11.43 -9.55
C ASP A 54 -14.96 -11.02 -8.09
N CYS A 55 -14.82 -9.73 -7.77
CA CYS A 55 -15.09 -9.21 -6.44
C CYS A 55 -16.56 -8.79 -6.28
N LYS A 56 -17.35 -9.62 -5.59
CA LYS A 56 -18.75 -9.32 -5.28
C LYS A 56 -18.90 -8.79 -3.86
N PHE A 57 -19.71 -7.75 -3.71
CA PHE A 57 -20.05 -7.20 -2.39
C PHE A 57 -20.73 -8.27 -1.51
N GLY A 58 -20.22 -8.47 -0.30
CA GLY A 58 -20.78 -9.41 0.69
C GLY A 58 -20.39 -10.89 0.50
N GLN A 59 -19.43 -11.21 -0.37
CA GLN A 59 -18.94 -12.57 -0.54
C GLN A 59 -18.15 -13.08 0.69
N LYS A 60 -18.22 -14.39 0.94
CA LYS A 60 -17.53 -15.05 2.07
C LYS A 60 -16.13 -15.58 1.72
N LYS A 61 -15.88 -15.84 0.43
CA LYS A 61 -14.61 -16.38 -0.06
C LYS A 61 -13.60 -15.23 -0.19
N GLU A 62 -12.35 -15.47 0.20
CA GLU A 62 -11.26 -14.53 -0.03
C GLU A 62 -10.98 -14.39 -1.54
N ILE A 63 -10.63 -13.16 -1.98
CA ILE A 63 -10.39 -12.83 -3.40
C ILE A 63 -8.93 -12.97 -3.82
N TYR A 64 -8.03 -13.20 -2.87
CA TYR A 64 -6.60 -13.31 -3.09
C TYR A 64 -6.02 -14.43 -2.21
N ASN A 65 -4.85 -14.93 -2.56
CA ASN A 65 -4.18 -15.99 -1.81
C ASN A 65 -3.12 -15.40 -0.87
N ILE A 66 -3.46 -15.27 0.42
CA ILE A 66 -2.53 -14.74 1.43
C ILE A 66 -1.27 -15.59 1.60
N VAL A 67 -1.34 -16.90 1.39
CA VAL A 67 -0.16 -17.79 1.49
C VAL A 67 0.80 -17.50 0.33
N ALA A 68 0.28 -17.26 -0.87
CA ALA A 68 1.09 -16.85 -2.02
C ALA A 68 1.71 -15.46 -1.82
N SER A 69 0.95 -14.48 -1.32
CA SER A 69 1.48 -13.16 -0.98
C SER A 69 2.58 -13.24 0.09
N HIS A 70 2.37 -14.04 1.12
CA HIS A 70 3.33 -14.20 2.21
C HIS A 70 4.61 -14.88 1.72
N GLY A 71 4.48 -15.96 0.92
CA GLY A 71 5.63 -16.64 0.33
C GLY A 71 6.39 -15.82 -0.71
N TYR A 72 5.74 -14.83 -1.34
CA TYR A 72 6.41 -13.88 -2.23
C TYR A 72 7.19 -12.79 -1.46
N PHE A 73 6.66 -12.36 -0.31
CA PHE A 73 7.23 -11.26 0.48
C PHE A 73 8.32 -11.70 1.47
N GLY A 74 8.20 -12.91 2.03
CA GLY A 74 9.12 -13.48 3.04
C GLY A 74 10.40 -14.07 2.45
#